data_AF-A0A966N0T2-F1
#
_entry.id   AF-A0A966N0T2-F1
#
_cell.length_a   1.000
_cell.length_b   1.000
_cell.length_c   1.000
_cell.angle_alpha   90.00
_cell.angle_beta   90.00
_cell.angle_gamma   90.00
#
_symmetry.space_group_name_H-M   'P 1'
#
loop_
_entity.id
_entity.type
_entity.pdbx_description
1 polymer ?
#
loop_
_entity_poly.entity_id
_entity_poly.type
_entity_poly.pdbx_seq_one_letter_code
_entity_poly.pdbx_strand_id
1 'polypeptide(L)'
;MSDSTYIAGICNIGQKEIRRRQFVALVGLFLSISSLIGMISVSAPTGARVGIFLPLMVASVGFVQSRSKFCLAYGFAGTFNFGKLGDLSRVSDPQDKAADRATALKILGKSFLLAFIATLVVLVLPF
;
A
#
# COMPACT_ATOMS: atom_id res chain seq x y z
N MET A 1 -7.69 8.46 22.71
CA MET A 1 -6.85 7.95 21.60
C MET A 1 -5.73 8.95 21.42
N SER A 2 -4.47 8.56 21.52
CA SER A 2 -3.37 9.49 21.25
C SER A 2 -3.41 9.85 19.77
N ASP A 3 -3.84 11.06 19.46
CA ASP A 3 -3.61 11.65 18.14
C ASP A 3 -2.10 11.83 18.03
N SER A 4 -1.43 10.81 17.50
CA SER A 4 0.02 10.81 17.30
C SER A 4 0.39 12.03 16.48
N THR A 5 1.36 12.81 16.95
CA THR A 5 1.89 13.94 16.20
C THR A 5 2.63 13.46 14.96
N TYR A 6 2.70 14.31 13.93
CA TYR A 6 3.57 14.08 12.77
C TYR A 6 5.02 13.86 13.21
N ILE A 7 5.66 12.84 12.62
CA ILE A 7 7.10 12.58 12.78
C ILE A 7 7.67 12.28 11.40
N ALA A 8 8.58 13.12 10.92
CA ALA A 8 9.19 13.01 9.61
C ALA A 8 9.81 11.62 9.39
N GLY A 9 9.49 11.02 8.25
CA GLY A 9 9.95 9.69 7.85
C GLY A 9 9.43 8.52 8.70
N ILE A 10 8.55 8.77 9.68
CA ILE A 10 8.09 7.75 10.63
C ILE A 10 6.57 7.64 10.63
N CYS A 11 5.85 8.76 10.73
CA CYS A 11 4.40 8.76 10.87
C CYS A 11 3.78 10.03 10.27
N ASN A 12 2.95 9.89 9.25
CA ASN A 12 2.26 11.01 8.59
C ASN A 12 0.73 10.84 8.45
N ILE A 13 0.16 9.79 9.06
CA ILE A 13 -1.29 9.54 9.06
C ILE A 13 -1.83 9.12 10.42
N GLY A 14 -3.01 9.65 10.77
CA GLY A 14 -3.76 9.27 11.96
C GLY A 14 -4.62 8.02 11.79
N GLN A 15 -5.30 7.63 12.87
CA GLN A 15 -6.01 6.35 12.96
C GLN A 15 -7.11 6.17 11.88
N LYS A 16 -7.79 7.24 11.49
CA LYS A 16 -8.84 7.20 10.44
C LYS A 16 -8.24 6.86 9.07
N GLU A 17 -7.12 7.48 8.71
CA GLU A 17 -6.39 7.19 7.48
C GLU A 17 -5.77 5.78 7.53
N ILE A 18 -5.25 5.32 8.68
CA ILE A 18 -4.75 3.95 8.85
C ILE A 18 -5.86 2.92 8.57
N ARG A 19 -7.05 3.10 9.14
CA ARG A 19 -8.22 2.22 8.88
C ARG A 19 -8.60 2.21 7.40
N ARG A 20 -8.49 3.34 6.71
CA ARG A 20 -8.71 3.39 5.25
C ARG A 20 -7.68 2.54 4.50
N ARG A 21 -6.40 2.55 4.88
CA ARG A 21 -5.37 1.69 4.25
C ARG A 21 -5.58 0.21 4.56
N GLN A 22 -6.06 -0.13 5.75
CA GLN A 22 -6.48 -1.48 6.08
C GLN A 22 -7.64 -1.94 5.19
N PHE A 23 -8.65 -1.08 5.00
CA PHE A 23 -9.77 -1.37 4.09
C PHE A 23 -9.30 -1.57 2.64
N VAL A 24 -8.42 -0.70 2.13
CA VAL A 24 -7.80 -0.88 0.80
C VAL A 24 -7.04 -2.21 0.70
N ALA A 25 -6.32 -2.60 1.76
CA ALA A 25 -5.62 -3.88 1.80
C ALA A 25 -6.60 -5.07 1.67
N LEU A 26 -7.71 -5.02 2.40
CA LEU A 26 -8.76 -6.05 2.36
C LEU A 26 -9.44 -6.12 0.99
N VAL A 27 -9.77 -4.98 0.37
CA VAL A 27 -10.34 -4.94 -0.98
C VAL A 27 -9.36 -5.53 -2.00
N GLY A 28 -8.09 -5.13 -1.96
CA GLY A 28 -7.07 -5.68 -2.85
C GLY A 28 -6.89 -7.19 -2.66
N LEU A 29 -6.92 -7.68 -1.42
CA LEU A 29 -6.83 -9.11 -1.11
C LEU A 29 -8.05 -9.87 -1.65
N PHE A 30 -9.26 -9.35 -1.43
CA PHE A 30 -10.49 -9.94 -1.96
C PHE A 30 -10.47 -10.04 -3.49
N LEU A 31 -10.03 -8.97 -4.17
CA LEU A 31 -9.86 -8.97 -5.63
C LEU A 31 -8.81 -9.99 -6.07
N SER A 32 -7.68 -10.10 -5.36
CA SER A 32 -6.62 -11.07 -5.68
C SER A 32 -7.11 -12.51 -5.58
N ILE A 33 -7.86 -12.85 -4.52
CA ILE A 33 -8.44 -14.18 -4.32
C ILE A 33 -9.48 -14.46 -5.41
N SER A 34 -10.35 -13.51 -5.70
CA SER A 34 -11.37 -13.64 -6.75
C SER A 34 -10.74 -13.85 -8.13
N SER A 35 -9.70 -13.08 -8.46
CA SER A 35 -8.94 -13.25 -9.70
C SER A 35 -8.25 -14.61 -9.78
N LEU A 36 -7.66 -15.09 -8.69
CA LEU A 36 -7.02 -16.42 -8.66
C LEU A 36 -8.05 -17.53 -8.91
N ILE A 37 -9.21 -17.49 -8.24
CA ILE A 37 -10.30 -18.46 -8.45
C ILE A 37 -10.78 -18.42 -9.91
N GLY A 38 -10.93 -17.23 -10.47
CA GLY A 38 -11.30 -17.05 -11.88
C GLY A 38 -10.27 -17.67 -12.83
N MET A 39 -8.98 -17.43 -12.59
CA MET A 39 -7.89 -17.99 -13.40
C MET A 39 -7.83 -19.52 -13.33
N ILE A 40 -8.05 -20.10 -12.15
CA ILE A 40 -8.11 -21.56 -11.95
C ILE A 40 -9.30 -22.15 -12.72
N SER A 41 -10.48 -21.54 -12.59
CA SER A 41 -11.72 -22.03 -13.22
C SER A 41 -11.66 -22.12 -14.74
N VAL A 42 -10.77 -21.37 -15.38
CA VAL A 42 -10.62 -21.33 -16.85
C VAL A 42 -9.26 -21.82 -17.34
N SER A 43 -8.43 -22.38 -16.45
CA SER A 43 -7.04 -22.78 -16.78
C SER A 43 -6.27 -21.69 -17.53
N ALA A 44 -6.29 -20.48 -16.98
CA ALA A 44 -5.75 -19.30 -17.64
C ALA A 44 -4.27 -19.50 -18.02
N PRO A 45 -3.84 -19.12 -19.24
CA PRO A 45 -2.45 -19.26 -19.65
C PRO A 45 -1.52 -18.36 -18.82
N THR A 46 -0.25 -18.74 -18.67
CA THR A 46 0.73 -18.06 -17.80
C THR A 46 0.81 -16.56 -18.05
N GLY A 47 0.74 -16.12 -19.32
CA GLY A 47 0.75 -14.70 -19.66
C GLY A 47 -0.41 -13.91 -19.04
N ALA A 48 -1.61 -14.48 -18.99
CA ALA A 48 -2.78 -13.84 -18.38
C ALA A 48 -2.67 -13.78 -16.85
N ARG A 49 -1.99 -14.74 -16.22
CA ARG A 49 -1.80 -14.78 -14.77
C ARG A 49 -1.00 -13.61 -14.23
N VAL A 50 -0.11 -13.01 -15.04
CA VAL A 50 0.67 -11.81 -14.65
C VAL A 50 -0.24 -10.66 -14.20
N GLY A 51 -1.48 -10.59 -14.72
CA GLY A 51 -2.48 -9.59 -14.33
C GLY A 51 -2.82 -9.58 -12.84
N ILE A 52 -2.62 -10.70 -12.12
CA ILE A 52 -2.86 -10.78 -10.67
C ILE A 52 -1.94 -9.86 -9.86
N PHE A 53 -0.83 -9.40 -10.45
CA PHE A 53 0.05 -8.41 -9.83
C PHE A 53 -0.69 -7.13 -9.41
N LEU A 54 -1.68 -6.68 -10.19
CA LEU A 54 -2.39 -5.43 -9.91
C LEU A 54 -3.19 -5.48 -8.60
N PRO A 55 -4.14 -6.42 -8.39
CA PRO A 55 -4.84 -6.51 -7.12
C PRO A 55 -3.91 -6.85 -5.95
N LEU A 56 -2.84 -7.64 -6.17
CA LEU A 56 -1.82 -7.90 -5.15
C LEU A 56 -1.04 -6.65 -4.75
N MET A 57 -0.75 -5.76 -5.72
CA MET A 57 -0.09 -4.48 -5.46
C MET A 57 -0.99 -3.56 -4.63
N VAL A 58 -2.29 -3.49 -4.94
CA VAL A 58 -3.27 -2.73 -4.13
C VAL A 58 -3.31 -3.27 -2.70
N ALA A 59 -3.38 -4.60 -2.53
CA ALA A 59 -3.38 -5.24 -1.23
C ALA A 59 -2.10 -4.90 -0.43
N SER A 60 -0.95 -5.06 -1.08
CA SER A 60 0.37 -4.85 -0.49
C SER A 60 0.58 -3.40 -0.07
N VAL A 61 0.22 -2.44 -0.93
CA VAL A 61 0.33 -1.00 -0.65
C VAL A 61 -0.55 -0.58 0.53
N GLY A 62 -1.78 -1.10 0.61
CA GLY A 62 -2.66 -0.87 1.77
C GLY A 62 -2.08 -1.45 3.06
N PHE A 63 -1.60 -2.69 3.00
CA PHE A 63 -1.04 -3.42 4.14
C PHE A 63 0.22 -2.71 4.68
N VAL A 64 1.23 -2.47 3.83
CA VAL A 64 2.50 -1.88 4.23
C VAL A 64 2.31 -0.46 4.78
N GLN A 65 1.49 0.38 4.14
CA GLN A 65 1.20 1.73 4.64
C GLN A 65 0.48 1.70 6.00
N SER A 66 -0.49 0.79 6.19
CA SER A 66 -1.21 0.69 7.46
C SER A 66 -0.31 0.25 8.62
N ARG A 67 0.60 -0.70 8.36
CA ARG A 67 1.58 -1.18 9.35
C ARG A 67 2.64 -0.13 9.66
N SER A 68 3.05 0.64 8.65
CA SER A 68 4.04 1.70 8.80
C SER A 68 3.45 2.98 9.39
N LYS A 69 2.11 3.09 9.51
CA LYS A 69 1.41 4.34 9.88
C LYS A 69 1.83 5.52 9.02
N PHE A 70 2.13 5.23 7.76
CA PHE A 70 2.72 6.18 6.84
C PHE A 70 2.10 6.00 5.46
N CYS A 71 1.56 7.08 4.92
CA CYS A 71 1.05 7.15 3.57
C CYS A 71 2.15 7.64 2.61
N LEU A 72 2.49 6.79 1.63
CA LEU A 72 3.51 7.10 0.63
C LEU A 72 3.10 8.29 -0.25
N ALA A 73 1.81 8.43 -0.58
CA ALA A 73 1.31 9.54 -1.40
C ALA A 73 1.49 10.88 -0.68
N TYR A 74 1.21 10.92 0.62
CA TYR A 74 1.45 12.08 1.46
C TYR A 74 2.94 12.37 1.61
N GLY A 75 3.76 11.33 1.76
CA GLY A 75 5.22 11.51 1.81
C GLY A 75 5.80 12.12 0.53
N PHE A 76 5.28 11.74 -0.66
CA PHE A 76 5.69 12.38 -1.91
C PHE A 76 5.15 13.80 -2.05
N ALA A 77 3.90 14.04 -1.65
CA ALA A 77 3.25 15.35 -1.71
C ALA A 77 3.81 16.35 -0.66
N GLY A 78 4.55 15.88 0.34
CA GLY A 78 5.00 16.70 1.46
C GLY A 78 3.82 17.11 2.36
N THR A 79 2.90 16.18 2.62
CA THR A 79 1.72 16.40 3.45
C THR A 79 1.59 15.34 4.55
N PHE A 80 0.68 15.57 5.49
CA PHE A 80 0.29 14.61 6.52
C PHE A 80 -1.17 14.86 6.93
N ASN A 81 -1.81 13.89 7.59
CA ASN A 81 -3.18 14.04 8.09
C ASN A 81 -3.44 13.24 9.37
N PHE A 82 -3.68 13.94 10.47
CA PHE A 82 -4.16 13.38 11.74
C PHE A 82 -5.58 13.84 12.11
N GLY A 83 -6.19 14.70 11.30
CA GLY A 83 -7.51 15.27 11.53
C GLY A 83 -8.64 14.46 10.89
N LYS A 84 -9.57 15.17 10.25
CA LYS A 84 -10.63 14.53 9.46
C LYS A 84 -10.03 13.96 8.17
N LEU A 85 -10.66 12.92 7.62
CA LEU A 85 -10.24 12.35 6.33
C LEU A 85 -10.19 13.47 5.27
N GLY A 86 -9.07 13.61 4.59
CA GLY A 86 -8.83 14.68 3.60
C GLY A 86 -8.37 16.04 4.15
N ASP A 87 -8.33 16.23 5.47
CA ASP A 87 -7.81 17.45 6.12
C ASP A 87 -6.27 17.46 6.14
N LEU A 88 -5.68 17.81 5.00
CA LEU A 88 -4.25 17.73 4.77
C LEU A 88 -3.51 18.94 5.38
N SER A 89 -2.49 18.64 6.18
CA SER A 89 -1.49 19.61 6.62
C SER A 89 -0.24 19.50 5.75
N ARG A 90 0.50 20.60 5.60
CA ARG A 90 1.75 20.64 4.80
C ARG A 90 2.96 20.51 5.70
N VAL A 91 3.96 19.78 5.21
CA VAL A 91 5.30 19.76 5.77
C VAL A 91 6.01 21.03 5.30
N SER A 92 6.59 21.80 6.22
CA SER A 92 7.27 23.06 5.89
C SER A 92 8.74 22.84 5.58
N ASP A 93 9.42 22.06 6.43
CA ASP A 93 10.87 21.84 6.35
C ASP A 93 11.25 20.99 5.12
N PRO A 94 12.20 21.44 4.28
CA PRO A 94 12.76 20.64 3.19
C PRO A 94 13.41 19.32 3.63
N GLN A 95 14.04 19.27 4.80
CA GLN A 95 14.68 18.07 5.35
C GLN A 95 13.62 17.01 5.71
N ASP A 96 12.52 17.44 6.33
CA ASP A 96 11.39 16.56 6.64
C ASP A 96 10.76 15.99 5.37
N LYS A 97 10.58 16.82 4.33
CA LYS A 97 10.11 16.35 3.01
C LYS A 97 11.05 15.31 2.41
N ALA A 98 12.36 15.49 2.54
CA ALA A 98 13.33 14.53 2.03
C ALA A 98 13.25 13.19 2.78
N ALA A 99 13.11 13.23 4.11
CA ALA A 99 12.92 12.05 4.94
C ALA A 99 11.61 11.30 4.60
N ASP A 100 10.53 12.05 4.38
CA ASP A 100 9.24 11.51 3.98
C ASP A 100 9.27 10.86 2.60
N ARG A 101 9.94 11.49 1.61
CA ARG A 101 10.15 10.91 0.28
C ARG A 101 10.98 9.63 0.32
N ALA A 102 12.06 9.62 1.10
CA ALA A 102 12.87 8.42 1.28
C ALA A 102 12.05 7.26 1.88
N THR A 103 11.19 7.57 2.83
CA THR A 103 10.28 6.58 3.45
C THR A 103 9.19 6.12 2.48
N ALA A 104 8.62 7.02 1.70
CA ALA A 104 7.65 6.70 0.65
C ALA A 104 8.24 5.74 -0.39
N LEU A 105 9.50 5.96 -0.83
CA LEU A 105 10.22 5.04 -1.72
C LEU A 105 10.45 3.67 -1.09
N LYS A 106 10.84 3.61 0.19
CA LYS A 106 11.00 2.33 0.92
C LYS A 106 9.67 1.57 1.01
N ILE A 107 8.56 2.26 1.28
CA ILE A 107 7.22 1.65 1.33
C ILE A 107 6.79 1.14 -0.04
N LEU A 108 7.01 1.92 -1.10
CA LEU A 108 6.72 1.52 -2.47
C LEU A 108 7.52 0.26 -2.85
N GLY A 109 8.83 0.25 -2.58
CA GLY A 109 9.70 -0.90 -2.83
C GLY A 109 9.27 -2.15 -2.05
N LYS A 110 8.96 -2.03 -0.76
CA LYS A 110 8.44 -3.15 0.06
C LYS A 110 7.11 -3.69 -0.48
N SER A 111 6.21 -2.80 -0.89
CA SER A 111 4.89 -3.18 -1.42
C SER A 111 5.04 -3.89 -2.77
N PHE A 112 5.90 -3.35 -3.65
CA PHE A 112 6.23 -3.96 -4.93
C PHE A 112 6.84 -5.34 -4.75
N LEU A 113 7.84 -5.48 -3.88
CA LEU A 113 8.50 -6.77 -3.62
C LEU A 113 7.51 -7.82 -3.11
N LEU A 114 6.63 -7.43 -2.17
CA LEU A 114 5.60 -8.34 -1.65
C LEU A 114 4.64 -8.79 -2.76
N ALA A 115 4.12 -7.86 -3.56
CA ALA A 115 3.24 -8.17 -4.68
C ALA A 115 3.94 -9.01 -5.74
N PHE A 116 5.20 -8.70 -6.05
CA PHE A 116 6.01 -9.42 -7.03
C PHE A 116 6.23 -10.88 -6.61
N ILE A 117 6.65 -11.13 -5.36
CA ILE A 117 6.83 -12.49 -4.84
C ILE A 117 5.51 -13.25 -4.88
N ALA A 118 4.40 -12.63 -4.44
CA ALA A 118 3.08 -13.27 -4.48
C ALA A 118 2.63 -13.59 -5.91
N THR A 119 2.92 -12.73 -6.89
CA THR A 119 2.66 -13.02 -8.30
C THR A 119 3.49 -14.22 -8.78
N LEU A 120 4.78 -14.27 -8.46
CA LEU A 120 5.63 -15.41 -8.85
C LEU A 120 5.09 -16.74 -8.31
N VAL A 121 4.59 -16.75 -7.06
CA VAL A 121 3.92 -17.93 -6.49
C VAL A 121 2.74 -18.38 -7.34
N VAL A 122 1.92 -17.44 -7.82
CA VAL A 122 0.75 -17.76 -8.67
C VAL A 122 1.18 -18.27 -10.04
N LEU A 123 2.26 -17.73 -10.61
CA LEU A 123 2.76 -18.16 -11.92
C LEU A 123 3.26 -19.61 -11.94
N VAL A 124 3.69 -20.17 -10.80
CA VAL A 124 4.20 -21.55 -10.70
C VAL A 124 3.13 -22.57 -10.33
N LEU A 125 1.88 -22.14 -10.06
CA LEU A 125 0.80 -23.07 -9.70
C LEU A 125 0.38 -23.94 -10.90
N PRO A 126 0.20 -25.26 -10.69
CA PRO A 126 -0.17 -26.20 -11.76
C PRO A 126 -1.70 -26.22 -11.95
N PHE A 127 -2.21 -25.35 -12.82
CA PHE A 127 -3.59 -25.35 -13.29
C PHE A 127 -3.67 -24.79 -14.70
#